data_AF-A0A958RRS5-F1
#
_entry.id   AF-A0A958RRS5-F1
#
_cell.length_a   1.000
_cell.length_b   1.000
_cell.length_c   1.000
_cell.angle_alpha   90.00
_cell.angle_beta   90.00
_cell.angle_gamma   90.00
#
_symmetry.space_group_name_H-M   'P 1'
#
loop_
_entity.id
_entity.type
_entity.pdbx_description
1 polymer ?
#
loop_
_entity_poly.entity_id
_entity_poly.type
_entity_poly.pdbx_seq_one_letter_code
_entity_poly.pdbx_strand_id
1 'polypeptide(L)'
;AVMTAGLFPILHTGRPWLAYWLLPYPNQRGPLWVNFRSPLVWDVFAVSTYATVSIVFWYVGMIPDLATIRDRAKNKWRKRIYGALSLGWRGTGRNWNHYEMVYMLLAGLSTPLVLSVHSIVSFDFAVSNLPGWHTTIFPPYFVAGAIFSGFGMVVTLMVIIRELIPQFKHYVTVDHLEAMNKIIMATGLMVGYAYGSEF
;
A
#
# COMPACT_ATOMS: atom_id res chain seq x y z
N ALA A 1 6.61 -4.65 0.54
CA ALA A 1 6.91 -3.40 -0.18
C ALA A 1 7.01 -2.21 0.77
N VAL A 2 5.91 -1.76 1.40
CA VAL A 2 5.89 -0.53 2.24
C VAL A 2 6.89 -0.58 3.41
N MET A 3 7.02 -1.72 4.10
CA MET A 3 8.01 -1.84 5.18
C MET A 3 9.45 -1.62 4.70
N THR A 4 9.80 -2.15 3.52
CA THR A 4 11.11 -1.94 2.89
C THR A 4 11.28 -0.49 2.46
N ALA A 5 10.25 0.10 1.86
CA ALA A 5 10.25 1.51 1.46
C ALA A 5 10.45 2.44 2.67
N GLY A 6 9.77 2.18 3.79
CA GLY A 6 9.85 2.98 5.01
C GLY A 6 11.21 2.96 5.71
N LEU A 7 12.10 2.02 5.37
CA LEU A 7 13.48 2.05 5.85
C LEU A 7 14.27 3.20 5.22
N PHE A 8 14.01 3.52 3.96
CA PHE A 8 14.78 4.54 3.24
C PHE A 8 14.62 5.93 3.86
N PRO A 9 13.40 6.44 4.18
CA PRO A 9 13.21 7.71 4.88
C PRO A 9 14.01 7.88 6.17
N ILE A 10 14.27 6.78 6.89
CA ILE A 10 15.02 6.82 8.15
C ILE A 10 16.53 6.77 7.87
N LEU A 11 16.95 5.81 7.06
CA LEU A 11 18.37 5.50 6.84
C LEU A 11 19.08 6.53 5.95
N HIS A 12 18.37 7.21 5.05
CA HIS A 12 18.99 8.22 4.19
C HIS A 12 19.27 9.54 4.92
N THR A 13 18.67 9.76 6.09
CA THR A 13 18.95 10.96 6.87
C THR A 13 20.37 10.90 7.44
N GLY A 14 21.09 12.02 7.46
CA GLY A 14 22.44 12.05 8.03
C GLY A 14 22.51 11.76 9.54
N ARG A 15 21.37 11.80 10.24
CA ARG A 15 21.24 11.52 11.68
C ARG A 15 19.99 10.67 11.97
N PRO A 16 19.98 9.37 11.62
CA PRO A 16 18.78 8.53 11.71
C PRO A 16 18.17 8.42 13.11
N TRP A 17 18.98 8.52 14.16
CA TRP A 17 18.51 8.49 15.54
C TRP A 17 17.64 9.69 15.93
N LEU A 18 17.55 10.73 15.10
CA LEU A 18 16.67 11.89 15.29
C LEU A 18 15.39 11.85 14.46
N ALA A 19 15.12 10.76 13.73
CA ALA A 19 13.95 10.65 12.85
C ALA A 19 12.61 10.93 13.57
N TYR A 20 12.54 10.66 14.88
CA TYR A 20 11.35 10.95 15.69
C TYR A 20 10.99 12.45 15.76
N TRP A 21 11.91 13.37 15.42
CA TRP A 21 11.61 14.81 15.30
C TRP A 21 10.73 15.18 14.11
N LEU A 22 10.54 14.27 13.15
CA LEU A 22 9.62 14.47 12.03
C LEU A 22 8.15 14.29 12.43
N LEU A 23 7.88 13.76 13.63
CA LEU A 23 6.54 13.60 14.17
C LEU A 23 6.12 14.84 14.98
N PRO A 24 4.86 15.29 14.89
CA PRO A 24 4.34 16.37 15.72
C PRO A 24 3.98 15.82 17.10
N TYR A 25 4.88 15.94 18.07
CA TYR A 25 4.62 15.59 19.46
C TYR A 25 4.99 16.74 20.42
N PRO A 26 4.24 16.92 21.52
CA PRO A 26 4.59 17.88 22.57
C PRO A 26 5.97 17.55 23.15
N ASN A 27 6.83 18.55 23.28
CA ASN A 27 8.21 18.36 23.71
C ASN A 27 8.63 19.40 24.77
N GLN A 28 9.73 19.14 25.48
CA GLN A 28 10.24 20.07 26.50
C GLN A 28 10.99 21.28 25.93
N ARG A 29 11.05 21.45 24.59
CA ARG A 29 11.83 22.49 23.91
C ARG A 29 11.00 23.73 23.60
N GLY A 30 9.96 24.00 24.39
CA GLY A 30 9.05 25.14 24.18
C GLY A 30 8.07 24.92 23.02
N PRO A 31 7.68 25.96 22.26
CA PRO A 31 6.70 25.86 21.17
C PRO A 31 7.30 25.30 19.86
N LEU A 32 8.29 24.41 19.94
CA LEU A 32 8.97 23.86 18.77
C LEU A 32 8.10 22.78 18.10
N TRP A 33 7.79 22.98 16.82
CA TRP A 33 6.99 22.06 15.99
C TRP A 33 7.63 21.81 14.62
N VAL A 34 7.14 20.79 13.91
CA VAL A 34 7.55 20.47 12.54
C VAL A 34 7.02 21.50 11.53
N ASN A 35 7.75 21.68 10.42
CA ASN A 35 7.29 22.52 9.31
C ASN A 35 6.37 21.74 8.37
N PHE A 36 5.07 22.03 8.42
CA PHE A 36 4.06 21.40 7.56
C PHE A 36 4.05 21.89 6.10
N ARG A 37 5.02 22.70 5.66
CA ARG A 37 5.14 23.09 4.24
C ARG A 37 6.06 22.17 3.44
N SER A 38 6.82 21.31 4.12
CA SER A 38 7.78 20.43 3.47
C SER A 38 7.09 19.16 2.96
N PRO A 39 7.21 18.82 1.67
CA PRO A 39 6.72 17.55 1.11
C PRO A 39 7.27 16.32 1.84
N LEU A 40 8.53 16.37 2.31
CA LEU A 40 9.12 15.30 3.13
C LEU A 40 8.38 15.05 4.46
N VAL A 41 7.81 16.09 5.06
CA VAL A 41 6.97 15.93 6.26
C VAL A 41 5.63 15.30 5.88
N TRP A 42 5.06 15.65 4.72
CA TRP A 42 3.86 15.01 4.21
C TRP A 42 4.09 13.53 3.91
N ASP A 43 5.27 13.16 3.39
CA ASP A 43 5.65 11.76 3.14
C ASP A 43 5.61 10.93 4.42
N VAL A 44 6.08 11.46 5.55
CA VAL A 44 5.98 10.79 6.86
C VAL A 44 4.53 10.46 7.21
N PHE A 45 3.59 11.38 7.01
CA PHE A 45 2.17 11.13 7.24
C PHE A 45 1.56 10.20 6.20
N ALA A 46 1.91 10.36 4.93
CA ALA A 46 1.40 9.57 3.82
C ALA A 46 1.81 8.10 4.00
N VAL A 47 3.09 7.81 4.19
CA VAL A 47 3.63 6.46 4.35
C VAL A 47 3.13 5.82 5.65
N SER A 48 3.09 6.54 6.77
CA SER A 48 2.61 5.99 8.04
C SER A 48 1.11 5.67 8.01
N THR A 49 0.29 6.55 7.45
CA THR A 49 -1.15 6.33 7.26
C THR A 49 -1.38 5.20 6.27
N TYR A 50 -0.65 5.19 5.16
CA TYR A 50 -0.75 4.13 4.15
C TYR A 50 -0.36 2.77 4.70
N ALA A 51 0.74 2.66 5.45
CA ALA A 51 1.15 1.44 6.11
C ALA A 51 0.08 0.95 7.09
N THR A 52 -0.45 1.85 7.93
CA THR A 52 -1.46 1.52 8.94
C THR A 52 -2.76 1.05 8.29
N VAL A 53 -3.30 1.81 7.34
CA VAL A 53 -4.55 1.47 6.63
C VAL A 53 -4.38 0.20 5.84
N SER A 54 -3.24 -0.01 5.17
CA SER A 54 -2.97 -1.26 4.42
C SER A 54 -2.94 -2.48 5.34
N ILE A 55 -2.28 -2.40 6.50
CA ILE A 55 -2.23 -3.49 7.48
C ILE A 55 -3.63 -3.77 8.02
N VAL A 56 -4.38 -2.73 8.40
CA VAL A 56 -5.74 -2.88 8.93
C VAL A 56 -6.66 -3.49 7.87
N PHE A 57 -6.66 -2.97 6.64
CA PHE A 57 -7.51 -3.45 5.56
C PHE A 57 -7.21 -4.91 5.22
N TRP A 58 -5.93 -5.26 5.07
CA TRP A 58 -5.50 -6.62 4.81
C TRP A 58 -5.85 -7.57 5.96
N TYR A 59 -5.56 -7.18 7.20
CA TYR A 59 -5.84 -8.00 8.38
C TYR A 59 -7.33 -8.24 8.57
N VAL A 60 -8.16 -7.21 8.43
CA VAL A 60 -9.63 -7.33 8.49
C VAL A 60 -10.11 -8.31 7.42
N GLY A 61 -9.62 -8.19 6.19
CA GLY A 61 -9.93 -9.11 5.09
C GLY A 61 -9.59 -10.57 5.40
N MET A 62 -8.53 -10.81 6.18
CA MET A 62 -8.10 -12.15 6.57
C MET A 62 -8.86 -12.76 7.76
N ILE A 63 -9.64 -11.99 8.52
CA ILE A 63 -10.31 -12.50 9.74
C ILE A 63 -11.14 -13.78 9.46
N PRO A 64 -11.99 -13.84 8.41
CA PRO A 64 -12.76 -15.04 8.08
C PRO A 64 -11.86 -16.23 7.65
N ASP A 65 -10.78 -15.97 6.92
CA ASP A 65 -9.84 -17.00 6.47
C ASP A 65 -9.04 -17.58 7.65
N LEU A 66 -8.59 -16.73 8.57
CA LEU A 66 -7.93 -17.15 9.81
C LEU A 66 -8.86 -18.02 10.68
N ALA A 67 -10.15 -17.72 10.69
CA ALA A 67 -11.15 -18.57 11.35
C ALA A 67 -11.27 -19.94 10.66
N THR A 68 -11.25 -19.98 9.34
CA THR A 68 -11.25 -21.24 8.58
C THR A 68 -10.01 -22.08 8.87
N ILE A 69 -8.83 -21.45 8.98
CA ILE A 69 -7.58 -22.15 9.34
C ILE A 69 -7.64 -22.66 10.79
N ARG A 70 -8.17 -21.86 11.73
CA ARG A 70 -8.39 -22.26 13.13
C ARG A 70 -9.25 -23.52 13.20
N ASP A 71 -10.34 -23.57 12.46
CA ASP A 71 -11.32 -24.65 12.54
C ASP A 71 -10.80 -25.95 11.88
N ARG A 72 -9.88 -25.84 10.91
CA ARG A 72 -9.17 -26.97 10.29
C ARG A 72 -7.89 -27.39 11.05
N ALA A 73 -7.43 -26.61 12.02
CA ALA A 73 -6.17 -26.89 12.72
C ALA A 73 -6.31 -28.07 13.70
N LYS A 74 -5.54 -29.14 13.47
CA LYS A 74 -5.48 -30.31 14.36
C LYS A 74 -4.61 -30.08 15.62
N ASN A 75 -3.57 -29.25 15.50
CA ASN A 75 -2.66 -28.95 16.62
C ASN A 75 -3.27 -27.89 17.57
N LYS A 76 -3.27 -28.17 18.88
CA LYS A 76 -3.79 -27.28 19.94
C LYS A 76 -3.14 -25.89 19.91
N TRP A 77 -1.82 -25.80 19.70
CA TRP A 77 -1.11 -24.53 19.62
C TRP A 77 -1.52 -23.71 18.41
N ARG A 78 -1.57 -24.37 17.25
CA ARG A 78 -1.99 -23.76 15.99
C ARG A 78 -3.43 -23.24 16.08
N LYS A 79 -4.34 -24.04 16.67
CA LYS A 79 -5.73 -23.63 16.92
C LYS A 79 -5.82 -22.44 17.88
N ARG A 80 -4.97 -22.36 18.91
CA ARG A 80 -4.94 -21.23 19.85
C ARG A 80 -4.46 -19.94 19.19
N ILE A 81 -3.39 -20.01 18.39
CA ILE A 81 -2.84 -18.86 17.66
C ILE A 81 -3.86 -18.31 16.64
N TYR A 82 -4.37 -19.16 15.74
CA TYR A 82 -5.39 -18.73 14.77
C TYR A 82 -6.75 -18.41 15.43
N GLY A 83 -7.01 -18.94 16.63
CA GLY A 83 -8.14 -18.54 17.47
C GLY A 83 -8.04 -17.11 17.97
N ALA A 84 -6.86 -16.70 18.42
CA ALA A 84 -6.60 -15.32 18.80
C ALA A 84 -6.66 -14.38 17.58
N LEU A 85 -6.00 -14.76 16.48
CA LEU A 85 -5.94 -13.94 15.25
C LEU A 85 -7.29 -13.79 14.53
N SER A 86 -8.22 -14.75 14.69
CA SER A 86 -9.56 -14.63 14.09
C SER A 86 -10.53 -13.79 14.93
N LEU A 87 -10.10 -13.19 16.05
CA LEU A 87 -10.89 -12.30 16.91
C LEU A 87 -12.29 -12.86 17.29
N GLY A 88 -12.38 -14.18 17.43
CA GLY A 88 -13.64 -14.84 17.76
C GLY A 88 -14.66 -14.89 16.61
N TRP A 89 -14.24 -14.77 15.36
CA TRP A 89 -15.12 -14.88 14.19
C TRP A 89 -15.89 -16.21 14.16
N ARG A 90 -17.21 -16.10 13.97
CA ARG A 90 -18.18 -17.22 13.93
C ARG A 90 -18.95 -17.35 12.61
N GLY A 91 -18.81 -16.39 11.69
CA GLY A 91 -19.51 -16.41 10.40
C GLY A 91 -21.04 -16.24 10.45
N THR A 92 -21.59 -15.66 11.53
CA THR A 92 -23.03 -15.35 11.60
C THR A 92 -23.44 -14.25 10.61
N GLY A 93 -24.70 -14.19 10.18
CA GLY A 93 -25.18 -13.15 9.26
C GLY A 93 -24.86 -11.71 9.69
N ARG A 94 -24.96 -11.41 11.00
CA ARG A 94 -24.56 -10.10 11.54
C ARG A 94 -23.08 -9.77 11.34
N ASN A 95 -22.21 -10.78 11.44
CA ASN A 95 -20.77 -10.60 11.23
C ASN A 95 -20.48 -10.29 9.76
N TRP A 96 -21.11 -11.01 8.83
CA TRP A 96 -20.95 -10.77 7.40
C TRP A 96 -21.47 -9.40 6.98
N ASN A 97 -22.66 -9.00 7.43
CA ASN A 97 -23.22 -7.68 7.13
C ASN A 97 -22.28 -6.54 7.59
N HIS A 98 -21.72 -6.64 8.80
CA HIS A 98 -20.78 -5.64 9.29
C HIS A 98 -19.43 -5.69 8.54
N TYR A 99 -18.95 -6.90 8.25
CA TYR A 99 -17.70 -7.10 7.51
C TYR A 99 -17.78 -6.48 6.10
N GLU A 100 -18.85 -6.75 5.35
CA GLU A 100 -19.05 -6.20 4.02
C GLU A 100 -19.11 -4.67 4.03
N MET A 101 -19.85 -4.09 4.99
CA MET A 101 -19.91 -2.63 5.16
C MET A 101 -18.52 -2.05 5.44
N VAL A 102 -17.79 -2.60 6.42
CA VAL A 102 -16.45 -2.11 6.78
C VAL A 102 -15.48 -2.28 5.61
N TYR A 103 -15.53 -3.41 4.91
CA TYR A 103 -14.66 -3.68 3.77
C TYR A 103 -14.91 -2.70 2.61
N MET A 104 -16.18 -2.41 2.31
CA MET A 104 -16.54 -1.39 1.32
C MET A 104 -16.06 0.01 1.73
N LEU A 105 -16.24 0.39 2.99
CA LEU A 105 -15.76 1.68 3.51
C LEU A 105 -14.24 1.79 3.41
N LEU A 106 -13.52 0.76 3.83
CA LEU A 106 -12.05 0.73 3.75
C LEU A 106 -11.57 0.75 2.31
N ALA A 107 -12.24 0.05 1.38
CA ALA A 107 -11.94 0.13 -0.04
C ALA A 107 -12.13 1.56 -0.58
N GLY A 108 -13.28 2.17 -0.27
CA GLY A 108 -13.60 3.55 -0.68
C GLY A 108 -12.64 4.60 -0.11
N LEU A 109 -12.14 4.41 1.12
CA LEU A 109 -11.14 5.29 1.73
C LEU A 109 -9.71 5.02 1.22
N SER A 110 -9.39 3.76 0.91
CA SER A 110 -8.05 3.37 0.45
C SER A 110 -7.76 3.84 -0.97
N THR A 111 -8.76 3.89 -1.85
CA THR A 111 -8.57 4.38 -3.23
C THR A 111 -8.01 5.81 -3.30
N PRO A 112 -8.65 6.84 -2.70
CA PRO A 112 -8.10 8.19 -2.70
C PRO A 112 -6.79 8.27 -1.89
N LEU A 113 -6.63 7.46 -0.84
CA LEU A 113 -5.39 7.38 -0.09
C LEU A 113 -4.21 6.96 -1.00
N VAL A 114 -4.35 5.88 -1.77
CA VAL A 114 -3.29 5.40 -2.67
C VAL A 114 -2.91 6.45 -3.72
N LEU A 115 -3.89 7.13 -4.31
CA LEU A 115 -3.67 8.23 -5.24
C LEU A 115 -2.91 9.38 -4.56
N SER A 116 -3.32 9.75 -3.34
CA SER A 116 -2.69 10.83 -2.58
C SER A 116 -1.26 10.51 -2.15
N VAL A 117 -0.97 9.26 -1.74
CA VAL A 117 0.36 8.86 -1.26
C VAL A 117 1.40 8.99 -2.37
N HIS A 118 1.12 8.45 -3.56
CA HIS A 118 2.06 8.56 -4.68
C HIS A 118 2.14 9.99 -5.24
N SER A 119 1.05 10.77 -5.12
CA SER A 119 1.10 12.20 -5.43
C SER A 119 1.98 12.97 -4.43
N ILE A 120 1.91 12.64 -3.13
CA ILE A 120 2.76 13.27 -2.09
C ILE A 120 4.23 12.94 -2.33
N VAL A 121 4.56 11.67 -2.61
CA VAL A 121 5.92 11.27 -2.99
C VAL A 121 6.39 12.00 -4.25
N SER A 122 5.51 12.25 -5.22
CA SER A 122 5.85 13.04 -6.41
C SER A 122 6.11 14.52 -6.09
N PHE A 123 5.45 15.07 -5.07
CA PHE A 123 5.62 16.46 -4.65
C PHE A 123 7.00 16.74 -4.06
N ASP A 124 7.72 15.73 -3.58
CA ASP A 124 9.13 15.86 -3.19
C ASP A 124 9.99 16.38 -4.34
N PHE A 125 9.61 16.06 -5.58
CA PHE A 125 10.27 16.53 -6.80
C PHE A 125 9.56 17.76 -7.39
N ALA A 126 8.23 17.66 -7.59
CA ALA A 126 7.44 18.65 -8.32
C ALA A 126 7.46 20.06 -7.72
N VAL A 127 7.57 20.15 -6.39
CA VAL A 127 7.60 21.44 -5.66
C VAL A 127 9.01 22.06 -5.64
N SER A 128 10.04 21.32 -6.05
CA SER A 128 11.39 21.87 -6.19
C SER A 128 11.48 22.85 -7.36
N ASN A 129 12.47 23.74 -7.34
CA ASN A 129 12.74 24.68 -8.44
C ASN A 129 13.78 24.15 -9.43
N LEU A 130 14.10 22.85 -9.39
CA LEU A 130 15.11 22.26 -10.25
C LEU A 130 14.55 22.04 -11.66
N PRO A 131 15.28 22.44 -12.73
CA PRO A 131 14.90 22.11 -14.09
C PRO A 131 14.70 20.60 -14.26
N GLY A 132 13.61 20.21 -14.90
CA GLY A 132 13.22 18.81 -15.07
C GLY A 132 12.48 18.20 -13.87
N TRP A 133 12.48 18.84 -12.69
CA TRP A 133 11.65 18.41 -11.56
C TRP A 133 10.44 19.31 -11.33
N HIS A 134 10.57 20.61 -11.60
CA HIS A 134 9.46 21.56 -11.47
C HIS A 134 8.43 21.38 -12.59
N THR A 135 7.48 20.45 -12.42
CA THR A 135 6.40 20.19 -13.39
C THR A 135 5.11 19.75 -12.71
N THR A 136 3.98 20.08 -13.32
CA THR A 136 2.63 19.79 -12.80
C THR A 136 2.11 18.41 -13.21
N ILE A 137 2.76 17.73 -14.16
CA ILE A 137 2.32 16.40 -14.64
C ILE A 137 2.81 15.25 -13.74
N PHE A 138 3.78 15.50 -12.87
CA PHE A 138 4.38 14.48 -12.00
C PHE A 138 3.37 13.72 -11.11
N PRO A 139 2.42 14.35 -10.40
CA PRO A 139 1.50 13.60 -9.55
C PRO A 139 0.69 12.51 -10.28
N PRO A 140 -0.04 12.79 -11.38
CA PRO A 140 -0.73 11.73 -12.12
C PRO A 140 0.24 10.77 -12.82
N TYR A 141 1.42 11.24 -13.25
CA TYR A 141 2.46 10.40 -13.84
C TYR A 141 3.01 9.34 -12.86
N PHE A 142 3.39 9.76 -11.65
CA PHE A 142 3.90 8.86 -10.60
C PHE A 142 2.84 7.85 -10.17
N VAL A 143 1.57 8.26 -10.08
CA VAL A 143 0.46 7.35 -9.81
C VAL A 143 0.33 6.29 -10.91
N ALA A 144 0.34 6.69 -12.18
CA ALA A 144 0.28 5.76 -13.31
C ALA A 144 1.48 4.80 -13.32
N GLY A 145 2.69 5.32 -13.08
CA GLY A 145 3.92 4.54 -12.96
C GLY A 145 3.91 3.56 -11.79
N ALA A 146 3.30 3.92 -10.66
CA ALA A 146 3.13 3.05 -9.51
C ALA A 146 2.19 1.87 -9.81
N ILE A 147 1.08 2.12 -10.54
CA ILE A 147 0.19 1.05 -10.99
C ILE A 147 0.91 0.15 -12.00
N PHE A 148 1.59 0.74 -12.99
CA PHE A 148 2.35 0.01 -14.00
C PHE A 148 3.39 -0.94 -13.37
N SER A 149 4.29 -0.40 -12.54
CA SER A 149 5.34 -1.18 -11.87
C SER A 149 4.79 -2.17 -10.85
N GLY A 150 3.74 -1.79 -10.11
CA GLY A 150 3.08 -2.64 -9.14
C GLY A 150 2.46 -3.89 -9.78
N PHE A 151 1.67 -3.70 -10.84
CA PHE A 151 1.09 -4.84 -11.58
C PHE A 151 2.18 -5.70 -12.24
N GLY A 152 3.25 -5.10 -12.77
CA GLY A 152 4.39 -5.85 -13.30
C GLY A 152 5.03 -6.78 -12.26
N MET A 153 5.21 -6.30 -11.02
CA MET A 153 5.71 -7.12 -9.92
C MET A 153 4.70 -8.22 -9.52
N VAL A 154 3.40 -7.89 -9.42
CA VAL A 154 2.36 -8.87 -9.06
C VAL A 154 2.27 -9.98 -10.09
N VAL A 155 2.25 -9.67 -11.40
CA VAL A 155 2.24 -10.67 -12.47
C VAL A 155 3.47 -11.57 -12.38
N THR A 156 4.66 -11.00 -12.15
CA THR A 156 5.89 -11.79 -11.98
C THR A 156 5.75 -12.82 -10.86
N LEU A 157 5.32 -12.40 -9.66
CA LEU A 157 5.12 -13.30 -8.52
C LEU A 157 4.00 -14.32 -8.77
N MET A 158 2.89 -13.90 -9.40
CA MET A 158 1.77 -14.78 -9.73
C MET A 158 2.17 -15.86 -10.72
N VAL A 159 2.95 -15.55 -11.75
CA VAL A 159 3.46 -16.53 -12.72
C VAL A 159 4.38 -17.54 -12.02
N ILE A 160 5.31 -17.08 -11.18
CA ILE A 160 6.19 -17.96 -10.41
C ILE A 160 5.38 -18.91 -9.52
N ILE A 161 4.43 -18.39 -8.73
CA ILE A 161 3.58 -19.21 -7.85
C ILE A 161 2.76 -20.22 -8.66
N ARG A 162 2.22 -19.78 -9.80
CA ARG A 162 1.39 -20.61 -10.68
C ARG A 162 2.16 -21.79 -11.28
N GLU A 163 3.45 -21.62 -11.57
CA GLU A 163 4.30 -22.72 -12.06
C GLU A 163 4.86 -23.60 -10.93
N LEU A 164 5.18 -23.05 -9.77
CA LEU A 164 5.66 -23.82 -8.62
C LEU A 164 4.55 -24.65 -7.94
N ILE A 165 3.30 -24.16 -7.95
CA ILE A 165 2.15 -24.81 -7.32
C ILE A 165 1.06 -25.03 -8.38
N PRO A 166 1.08 -26.17 -9.11
CA PRO A 166 0.19 -26.39 -10.26
C PRO A 166 -1.30 -26.26 -9.95
N GLN A 167 -1.71 -26.52 -8.71
CA GLN A 167 -3.11 -26.38 -8.27
C GLN A 167 -3.60 -24.92 -8.36
N PHE A 168 -2.71 -23.93 -8.32
CA PHE A 168 -3.07 -22.53 -8.48
C PHE A 168 -3.55 -22.18 -9.90
N LYS A 169 -3.24 -23.00 -10.91
CA LYS A 169 -3.70 -22.77 -12.30
C LYS A 169 -5.22 -22.76 -12.42
N HIS A 170 -5.94 -23.42 -11.50
CA HIS A 170 -7.40 -23.43 -11.46
C HIS A 170 -8.00 -22.18 -10.80
N TYR A 171 -7.26 -21.51 -9.93
CA TYR A 171 -7.68 -20.27 -9.27
C TYR A 171 -7.24 -19.03 -10.04
N VAL A 172 -5.99 -19.03 -10.52
CA VAL A 172 -5.40 -17.98 -11.34
C VAL A 172 -5.38 -18.44 -12.79
N THR A 173 -6.47 -18.12 -13.50
CA THR A 173 -6.63 -18.43 -14.92
C THR A 173 -5.81 -17.48 -15.80
N VAL A 174 -5.66 -17.83 -17.07
CA VAL A 174 -5.01 -16.96 -18.06
C VAL A 174 -5.78 -15.64 -18.23
N ASP A 175 -7.11 -15.66 -18.09
CA ASP A 175 -7.94 -14.45 -18.18
C ASP A 175 -7.60 -13.42 -17.11
N HIS A 176 -7.21 -13.86 -15.91
CA HIS A 176 -6.74 -12.94 -14.86
C HIS A 176 -5.44 -12.25 -15.28
N LEU A 177 -4.49 -13.00 -15.84
CA LEU A 177 -3.23 -12.44 -16.33
C LEU A 177 -3.45 -11.50 -17.52
N GLU A 178 -4.36 -11.85 -18.42
CA GLU A 178 -4.74 -11.02 -19.57
C GLU A 178 -5.39 -9.70 -19.11
N ALA A 179 -6.30 -9.75 -18.15
CA ALA A 179 -6.92 -8.56 -17.58
C ALA A 179 -5.89 -7.64 -16.89
N MET A 180 -4.93 -8.22 -16.16
CA MET A 180 -3.83 -7.48 -15.56
C MET A 180 -2.93 -6.83 -16.60
N ASN A 181 -2.60 -7.55 -17.68
CA ASN A 181 -1.78 -7.02 -18.77
C ASN A 181 -2.44 -5.85 -19.49
N LYS A 182 -3.78 -5.83 -19.61
CA LYS A 182 -4.51 -4.67 -20.14
C LYS A 182 -4.34 -3.42 -19.27
N ILE A 183 -4.34 -3.58 -17.95
CA ILE A 183 -4.07 -2.47 -17.01
C ILE A 183 -2.61 -2.00 -17.13
N ILE A 184 -1.66 -2.92 -17.21
CA ILE A 184 -0.24 -2.61 -17.43
C ILE A 184 -0.07 -1.84 -18.75
N MET A 185 -0.70 -2.29 -19.83
CA MET A 185 -0.63 -1.61 -21.13
C MET A 185 -1.23 -0.20 -21.04
N ALA A 186 -2.43 -0.05 -20.47
CA ALA A 186 -3.08 1.25 -20.34
C ALA A 186 -2.23 2.24 -19.53
N THR A 187 -1.70 1.82 -18.38
CA THR A 187 -0.84 2.66 -17.54
C THR A 187 0.53 2.92 -18.15
N GLY A 188 1.08 1.96 -18.89
CA GLY A 188 2.31 2.13 -19.66
C GLY A 188 2.16 3.17 -20.78
N LEU A 189 1.01 3.22 -21.46
CA LEU A 189 0.70 4.26 -22.43
C LEU A 189 0.54 5.64 -21.78
N MET A 190 -0.07 5.73 -20.59
CA MET A 190 -0.16 7.00 -19.84
C MET A 190 1.23 7.51 -19.43
N VAL A 191 2.11 6.62 -18.98
CA VAL A 191 3.52 6.91 -18.68
C VAL A 191 4.25 7.37 -19.94
N GLY A 192 4.05 6.68 -21.08
CA GLY A 192 4.61 7.07 -22.37
C GLY A 192 4.15 8.46 -22.85
N TYR A 193 2.89 8.80 -22.63
CA TYR A 193 2.35 10.13 -22.91
C TYR A 193 3.01 11.22 -22.06
N ALA A 194 3.24 10.96 -20.77
CA ALA A 194 3.93 11.90 -19.89
C ALA A 194 5.36 12.17 -20.39
N TYR A 195 6.11 11.11 -20.76
CA TYR A 195 7.43 11.28 -21.39
C TYR A 195 7.35 12.13 -22.66
N GLY A 196 6.40 11.86 -23.55
CA GLY A 196 6.22 12.66 -24.77
C GLY A 196 5.76 14.10 -24.54
N SER A 197 5.33 14.46 -23.31
CA SER A 197 4.95 15.82 -22.93
C SER A 197 6.06 16.56 -22.18
N GLU A 198 7.02 15.83 -21.59
CA GLU A 198 8.17 16.40 -20.87
C GLU A 198 9.35 16.75 -21.79
N PHE A 199 9.45 16.08 -22.93
CA PHE A 199 10.40 16.38 -24.02
C PHE A 199 9.78 17.33 -25.05
#